data_AF-A0A841JCY3-F1
#
_entry.id   AF-A0A841JCY3-F1
#
_cell.length_a   1.000
_cell.length_b   1.000
_cell.length_c   1.000
_cell.angle_alpha   90.00
_cell.angle_beta   90.00
_cell.angle_gamma   90.00
#
_symmetry.space_group_name_H-M   'P 1'
#
loop_
_entity.id
_entity.type
_entity.pdbx_description
1 polymer ?
#
loop_
_entity_poly.entity_id
_entity_poly.type
_entity_poly.pdbx_seq_one_letter_code
_entity_poly.pdbx_strand_id
1 'polypeptide(L)'
;MNTMDRLLTKYMLGEARLAEIEMIDKWIAASKHNLKYFTQFKLVWEICELLKPESNIDIEEAWEKFKKMAKKGKGPAAIINMICQIVKAPALIN
;
A
#
# COMPACT_ATOMS: atom_id res chain seq x y z
N MET A 1 10.10 14.23 -4.36
CA MET A 1 9.69 13.62 -3.07
C MET A 1 10.42 14.36 -1.96
N ASN A 2 9.72 14.84 -0.93
CA ASN A 2 10.34 15.56 0.18
C ASN A 2 11.26 14.60 0.97
N THR A 3 12.39 15.11 1.46
CA THR A 3 13.36 14.33 2.24
C THR A 3 12.75 13.71 3.50
N MET A 4 11.84 14.43 4.18
CA MET A 4 11.18 13.92 5.38
C MET A 4 10.17 12.82 5.05
N ASP A 5 9.37 12.98 4.00
CA ASP A 5 8.43 11.95 3.54
C ASP A 5 9.14 10.63 3.22
N ARG A 6 10.36 10.69 2.67
CA ARG A 6 11.19 9.50 2.43
C ARG A 6 11.61 8.82 3.73
N LEU A 7 12.02 9.58 4.75
CA LEU A 7 12.38 9.03 6.05
C LEU A 7 11.16 8.41 6.75
N LEU A 8 10.02 9.08 6.72
CA LEU A 8 8.77 8.56 7.27
C LEU A 8 8.31 7.29 6.55
N THR A 9 8.44 7.22 5.23
CA THR A 9 8.13 6.01 4.46
C THR A 9 9.01 4.84 4.89
N LYS A 10 10.33 5.04 4.98
CA LYS A 10 11.26 4.01 5.48
C LYS A 10 10.93 3.58 6.90
N TYR A 11 10.53 4.52 7.76
CA TYR A 11 10.12 4.24 9.12
C TYR A 11 8.88 3.34 9.15
N MET A 12 7.85 3.66 8.36
CA MET A 12 6.63 2.83 8.31
C MET A 12 6.87 1.44 7.72
N LEU A 13 7.86 1.29 6.83
CA LEU A 13 8.30 0.00 6.29
C LEU A 13 9.20 -0.81 7.25
N GLY A 14 9.63 -0.24 8.38
CA GLY A 14 10.60 -0.87 9.27
C GLY A 14 12.05 -0.88 8.74
N GLU A 15 12.34 -0.10 7.70
CA GLU A 15 13.65 -0.02 7.02
C GLU A 15 14.49 1.18 7.48
N ALA A 16 13.97 2.02 8.37
CA ALA A 16 14.71 3.14 8.93
C ALA A 16 15.80 2.66 9.89
N ARG A 17 17.02 3.21 9.73
CA ARG A 17 18.14 2.95 10.64
C ARG A 17 18.02 3.79 11.90
N LEU A 18 18.74 3.40 12.97
CA LEU A 18 18.70 4.12 14.26
C LEU A 18 18.93 5.64 14.12
N ALA A 19 19.95 6.05 13.37
CA ALA A 19 20.22 7.47 13.14
C ALA A 19 19.08 8.19 12.40
N GLU A 20 18.37 7.50 11.50
CA GLU A 20 17.22 8.06 10.79
C GLU A 20 16.00 8.17 11.71
N ILE A 21 15.79 7.18 12.60
CA ILE A 21 14.76 7.22 13.65
C ILE A 21 14.99 8.42 14.57
N GLU A 22 16.23 8.63 15.05
CA GLU A 22 16.57 9.79 15.87
C GLU A 22 16.32 11.12 15.15
N MET A 23 16.58 11.19 13.84
CA MET A 23 16.27 12.38 13.04
C MET A 23 14.76 12.65 12.96
N ILE A 24 13.96 11.60 12.80
CA ILE A 24 12.50 11.69 12.80
C ILE A 24 12.00 12.16 14.17
N ASP A 25 12.50 11.57 15.27
CA ASP A 25 12.10 11.94 16.63
C ASP A 25 12.43 13.40 16.95
N LYS A 26 13.64 13.85 16.61
CA LYS A 26 14.05 15.26 16.73
C LYS A 26 13.13 16.17 15.92
N TRP A 27 12.77 15.77 14.70
CA TRP A 27 11.89 16.53 13.84
C TRP A 27 10.46 16.60 14.38
N ILE A 28 9.92 15.52 14.94
CA ILE A 28 8.61 15.48 15.60
C ILE A 28 8.60 16.41 16.81
N ALA A 29 9.65 16.35 17.64
CA ALA A 29 9.76 17.17 18.85
C ALA A 29 9.95 18.67 18.55
N ALA A 30 10.46 19.02 17.37
CA ALA A 30 10.77 20.40 17.01
C ALA A 30 9.52 21.30 16.87
N SER A 31 8.35 20.75 16.53
CA SER A 31 7.12 21.55 16.48
C SER A 31 5.83 20.73 16.55
N LYS A 32 4.75 21.35 17.07
CA LYS A 32 3.40 20.79 17.03
C LYS A 32 2.90 20.52 15.60
N HIS A 33 3.37 21.27 14.63
CA HIS A 33 3.02 21.07 13.22
C HIS A 33 3.60 19.75 12.68
N ASN A 34 4.87 19.47 12.98
CA ASN A 34 5.54 18.24 12.57
C ASN A 34 4.90 17.01 13.23
N LEU A 35 4.60 17.10 14.52
CA LEU A 35 3.85 16.06 15.23
C LEU A 35 2.49 15.81 14.57
N LYS A 36 1.73 16.87 14.26
CA LYS A 36 0.43 16.73 13.58
C LYS A 36 0.59 16.06 12.21
N TYR A 37 1.57 16.46 11.43
CA TYR A 37 1.86 15.85 10.12
C TYR A 37 2.21 14.37 10.25
N PHE A 38 3.11 14.02 11.18
CA PHE A 38 3.47 12.62 11.46
C PHE A 38 2.25 11.78 11.83
N THR A 39 1.40 12.27 12.73
CA THR A 39 0.17 11.58 13.14
C THR A 39 -0.77 11.35 11.95
N GLN A 40 -0.94 12.35 11.09
CA GLN A 40 -1.76 12.21 9.87
C GLN A 40 -1.15 11.21 8.89
N PHE A 41 0.16 11.26 8.67
CA PHE A 41 0.89 10.34 7.81
C PHE A 41 0.74 8.90 8.31
N LYS A 42 0.94 8.67 9.62
CA LYS A 42 0.78 7.36 10.26
C LYS A 42 -0.65 6.84 10.15
N LEU A 43 -1.65 7.69 10.38
CA LEU A 43 -3.06 7.30 10.24
C LEU A 43 -3.38 6.85 8.80
N VAL A 44 -2.94 7.62 7.79
CA VAL A 44 -3.13 7.24 6.39
C VAL A 44 -2.45 5.90 6.10
N TRP A 45 -1.23 5.70 6.60
CA TRP A 45 -0.51 4.44 6.44
C TRP A 45 -1.28 3.26 7.02
N GLU A 46 -1.74 3.37 8.27
CA GLU A 46 -2.52 2.33 8.96
C GLU A 46 -3.84 2.02 8.24
N ILE A 47 -4.53 3.05 7.74
CA ILE A 47 -5.74 2.85 6.92
C ILE A 47 -5.41 2.12 5.62
N CYS A 48 -4.31 2.48 4.94
CA CYS A 48 -3.89 1.78 3.74
C CYS A 48 -3.56 0.30 4.02
N GLU A 49 -2.87 -0.01 5.13
CA GLU A 49 -2.61 -1.39 5.55
C GLU A 49 -3.92 -2.16 5.84
N LEU A 50 -4.88 -1.53 6.53
CA LEU A 50 -6.18 -2.15 6.82
C LEU A 50 -7.02 -2.37 5.55
N LEU A 51 -6.94 -1.44 4.60
CA LEU A 51 -7.64 -1.53 3.31
C LEU A 51 -6.90 -2.38 2.29
N LYS A 52 -5.68 -2.88 2.58
CA LYS A 52 -5.04 -3.86 1.70
C LYS A 52 -6.02 -5.03 1.59
N PRO A 53 -6.57 -5.30 0.40
CA PRO A 53 -7.34 -6.51 0.23
C PRO A 53 -6.42 -7.66 0.65
N GLU A 54 -6.92 -8.60 1.44
CA GLU A 54 -6.29 -9.92 1.56
C GLU A 54 -6.34 -10.55 0.16
N SER A 55 -5.41 -10.16 -0.70
CA SER A 55 -5.24 -10.76 -2.00
C SER A 55 -4.52 -12.07 -1.74
N ASN A 56 -5.29 -13.11 -1.42
CA ASN A 56 -4.85 -14.51 -1.53
C ASN A 56 -4.69 -14.91 -3.01
N ILE A 57 -4.17 -13.98 -3.80
CA ILE A 57 -4.09 -14.04 -5.25
C ILE A 57 -2.67 -14.43 -5.54
N ASP A 58 -2.53 -15.65 -6.05
CA ASP A 58 -1.32 -16.06 -6.72
C ASP A 58 -1.12 -15.16 -7.95
N ILE A 59 -0.18 -14.23 -7.82
CA ILE A 59 0.16 -13.24 -8.85
C ILE A 59 0.57 -13.95 -10.15
N GLU A 60 1.26 -15.09 -10.05
CA GLU A 60 1.71 -15.85 -11.22
C GLU A 60 0.52 -16.52 -11.91
N GLU A 61 -0.41 -17.08 -11.13
CA GLU A 61 -1.64 -17.66 -11.69
C GLU A 61 -2.50 -16.58 -12.38
N ALA A 62 -2.64 -15.41 -11.76
CA ALA A 62 -3.37 -14.27 -12.34
C ALA A 62 -2.72 -13.78 -13.64
N TRP A 63 -1.38 -13.75 -13.68
CA TRP A 63 -0.61 -13.36 -14.86
C TRP A 63 -0.70 -14.37 -16.01
N GLU A 64 -0.66 -15.67 -15.71
CA GLU A 64 -0.87 -16.72 -16.70
C GLU A 64 -2.27 -16.69 -17.31
N LYS A 65 -3.30 -16.47 -16.47
CA LYS A 65 -4.69 -16.30 -16.94
C LYS A 65 -4.81 -15.09 -17.87
N PHE A 66 -4.18 -13.97 -17.53
CA PHE A 66 -4.14 -12.79 -18.38
C PHE A 66 -3.49 -13.08 -19.75
N LYS A 67 -2.29 -13.70 -19.78
CA LYS A 67 -1.59 -14.08 -21.02
C LYS A 67 -2.44 -14.98 -21.92
N LYS A 68 -3.13 -15.98 -21.35
CA LYS A 68 -4.03 -16.88 -22.09
C LYS A 68 -5.21 -16.14 -22.73
N MET A 69 -5.74 -15.11 -22.07
CA MET A 69 -6.89 -14.35 -22.56
C MET A 69 -6.49 -13.31 -23.61
N ALA A 70 -5.34 -12.65 -23.44
CA ALA A 70 -4.76 -11.76 -24.45
C ALA A 70 -4.49 -12.51 -25.77
N LYS A 71 -3.96 -13.75 -25.69
CA LYS A 71 -3.80 -14.64 -26.86
C LYS A 71 -5.12 -15.05 -27.51
N LYS A 72 -6.23 -15.10 -26.75
CA LYS A 72 -7.57 -15.45 -27.25
C LYS A 72 -8.35 -14.25 -27.82
N GLY A 73 -7.76 -13.06 -27.86
CA GLY A 73 -8.38 -11.86 -28.46
C GLY A 73 -9.64 -11.38 -27.74
N LYS A 74 -9.85 -11.72 -26.46
CA LYS A 74 -11.00 -11.24 -25.70
C LYS A 74 -10.86 -9.73 -25.47
N GLY A 75 -11.90 -8.97 -25.83
CA GLY A 75 -11.88 -7.51 -25.79
C GLY A 75 -11.71 -6.90 -24.39
N PRO A 76 -11.42 -5.60 -24.30
CA PRO A 76 -11.05 -4.90 -23.06
C PRO A 76 -12.03 -5.09 -21.89
N ALA A 77 -13.33 -5.22 -22.19
CA ALA A 77 -14.39 -5.44 -21.20
C ALA A 77 -14.23 -6.75 -20.41
N ALA A 78 -13.72 -7.82 -21.04
CA ALA A 78 -13.50 -9.10 -20.36
C ALA A 78 -12.29 -9.06 -19.41
N ILE A 79 -11.29 -8.23 -19.73
CA ILE A 79 -10.08 -8.03 -18.93
C ILE A 79 -10.40 -7.15 -17.71
N ILE A 80 -11.16 -6.06 -17.91
CA ILE A 80 -11.58 -5.15 -16.83
C ILE A 80 -12.49 -5.87 -15.82
N ASN A 81 -13.42 -6.71 -16.27
CA ASN A 81 -14.31 -7.46 -15.38
C ASN A 81 -13.54 -8.41 -14.45
N MET A 82 -12.42 -9.00 -14.91
CA MET A 82 -11.59 -9.88 -14.09
C MET A 82 -10.75 -9.11 -13.07
N ILE A 83 -10.20 -7.94 -13.44
CA ILE A 83 -9.54 -7.02 -12.48
C ILE A 83 -10.54 -6.57 -11.41
N CYS A 84 -11.82 -6.35 -11.75
CA CYS A 84 -12.86 -6.04 -10.78
C CYS A 84 -13.30 -7.23 -9.91
N GLN A 85 -13.25 -8.47 -10.41
CA GLN A 85 -13.52 -9.68 -9.61
C GLN A 85 -12.41 -10.01 -8.62
N ILE A 86 -11.19 -9.51 -8.86
CA ILE A 86 -10.05 -9.56 -7.94
C ILE A 86 -10.26 -8.65 -6.70
N VAL A 87 -11.15 -7.65 -6.78
CA VAL A 87 -11.40 -6.65 -5.71
C VAL A 87 -12.67 -6.94 -4.91
N LYS A 88 -13.44 -7.99 -5.23
CA LYS A 88 -14.66 -8.36 -4.52
C LYS A 88 -14.60 -9.78 -3.96
N ALA A 89 -13.92 -9.96 -2.83
CA ALA A 89 -14.26 -11.03 -1.90
C ALA A 89 -15.12 -10.42 -0.78
N PRO A 90 -16.39 -10.84 -0.60
CA PRO A 90 -17.19 -10.45 0.54
C PRO A 90 -16.67 -11.12 1.82
N ALA A 91 -16.82 -10.40 2.92
CA ALA A 91 -16.33 -10.67 4.27
C ALA A 91 -16.66 -12.05 4.84
N LEU A 92 -15.79 -12.53 5.75
CA LEU A 92 -16.24 -13.30 6.91
C LEU A 92 -15.80 -12.59 8.19
N ILE A 93 -16.79 -11.85 8.72
CA ILE A 93 -17.01 -11.55 10.12
C ILE A 93 -17.02 -12.88 10.90
N ASN A 94 -16.30 -12.92 12.02
CA ASN A 94 -16.71 -13.66 13.21
C ASN A 94 -16.30 -12.88 14.45
#